data_AF-G7GJ50-F1
#
_entry.id   AF-G7GJ50-F1
#
_cell.length_a   1.000
_cell.length_b   1.000
_cell.length_c   1.000
_cell.angle_alpha   90.00
_cell.angle_beta   90.00
_cell.angle_gamma   90.00
#
_symmetry.space_group_name_H-M   'P 1'
#
loop_
_entity.id
_entity.type
_entity.pdbx_description
1 polymer ?
#
loop_
_entity_poly.entity_id
_entity_poly.type
_entity_poly.pdbx_seq_one_letter_code
_entity_poly.pdbx_strand_id
1 'polypeptide(L)'
;MELGGAYEGPAGLVHGGMLAAVFDQALGRACENAKVPGMTGTLSIRYRQGTKLGKVHVEAWLDRIEGVKAFAKAEVSTSDGVCAEAEGVFIMPKWARGLLTEKLLGTIGD
;
A
#
# COMPACT_ATOMS: atom_id res chain seq x y z
N MET A 1 6.94 4.21 11.97
CA MET A 1 7.86 3.06 12.12
C MET A 1 9.30 3.55 12.15
N GLU A 2 10.27 2.71 12.47
CA GLU A 2 11.70 3.05 12.50
C GLU A 2 12.43 2.34 11.35
N LEU A 3 13.17 3.08 10.52
CA LEU A 3 14.00 2.56 9.43
C LEU A 3 15.48 2.90 9.68
N GLY A 4 16.17 2.03 10.42
CA GLY A 4 17.60 2.16 10.73
C GLY A 4 18.56 1.70 9.62
N GLY A 5 19.86 1.64 9.92
CA GLY A 5 20.93 1.42 8.93
C GLY A 5 20.84 0.13 8.11
N ALA A 6 20.10 -0.89 8.56
CA ALA A 6 19.84 -2.10 7.76
C ALA A 6 19.04 -1.82 6.46
N TYR A 7 18.36 -0.67 6.37
CA TYR A 7 17.55 -0.25 5.23
C TYR A 7 18.21 0.84 4.41
N GLU A 8 19.49 1.14 4.68
CA GLU A 8 20.25 2.18 4.01
C GLU A 8 20.53 1.82 2.55
N GLY A 9 20.45 2.84 1.68
CA GLY A 9 20.91 2.74 0.30
C GLY A 9 22.04 3.74 0.09
N PRO A 10 21.72 5.00 -0.28
CA PRO A 10 22.68 6.09 -0.16
C PRO A 10 23.01 6.39 1.29
N ALA A 11 24.20 6.94 1.55
CA ALA A 11 24.64 7.30 2.89
C ALA A 11 23.62 8.21 3.61
N GLY A 12 23.16 7.77 4.79
CA GLY A 12 22.18 8.45 5.64
C GLY A 12 20.72 8.38 5.16
N LEU A 13 20.43 7.71 4.04
CA LEU A 13 19.10 7.66 3.43
C LEU A 13 18.59 6.24 3.30
N VAL A 14 17.28 6.07 3.52
CA VAL A 14 16.57 4.82 3.26
C VAL A 14 16.65 4.50 1.76
N HIS A 15 16.99 3.25 1.44
CA HIS A 15 17.01 2.76 0.07
C HIS A 15 15.60 2.86 -0.56
N GLY A 16 15.50 3.40 -1.78
CA GLY A 16 14.22 3.59 -2.45
C GLY A 16 13.41 2.29 -2.60
N GLY A 17 14.08 1.17 -2.85
CA GLY A 17 13.46 -0.16 -2.88
C GLY A 17 12.89 -0.64 -1.54
N MET A 18 13.43 -0.19 -0.40
CA MET A 18 12.83 -0.49 0.90
C MET A 18 11.53 0.29 1.09
N LEU A 19 11.49 1.55 0.64
CA LEU A 19 10.24 2.32 0.59
C LEU A 19 9.21 1.67 -0.34
N ALA A 20 9.64 1.09 -1.46
CA ALA A 20 8.74 0.37 -2.34
C ALA A 20 8.09 -0.84 -1.66
N ALA A 21 8.86 -1.63 -0.91
CA ALA A 21 8.31 -2.74 -0.11
C ALA A 21 7.37 -2.26 1.01
N VAL A 22 7.70 -1.16 1.68
CA VAL A 22 6.84 -0.54 2.69
C VAL A 22 5.52 -0.08 2.08
N PHE A 23 5.55 0.58 0.91
CA PHE A 23 4.35 1.02 0.21
C PHE A 23 3.48 -0.14 -0.22
N ASP A 24 4.05 -1.19 -0.82
CA ASP A 24 3.31 -2.39 -1.23
C ASP A 24 2.51 -2.98 -0.05
N GLN A 25 3.18 -3.19 1.09
CA GLN A 25 2.56 -3.73 2.29
C GLN A 25 1.49 -2.79 2.87
N ALA A 26 1.76 -1.47 2.94
CA ALA A 26 0.84 -0.50 3.53
C ALA A 26 -0.44 -0.33 2.69
N LEU A 27 -0.28 -0.23 1.37
CA LEU A 27 -1.40 -0.13 0.42
C LEU A 27 -2.24 -1.41 0.40
N GLY A 28 -1.59 -2.58 0.39
CA GLY A 28 -2.28 -3.87 0.51
C GLY A 28 -3.10 -3.95 1.81
N ARG A 29 -2.51 -3.50 2.92
CA ARG A 29 -3.21 -3.46 4.21
C ARG A 29 -4.39 -2.49 4.23
N ALA A 30 -4.27 -1.34 3.56
CA ALA A 30 -5.39 -0.40 3.40
C ALA A 30 -6.57 -1.06 2.65
N CYS A 31 -6.29 -1.81 1.58
CA CYS A 31 -7.31 -2.56 0.84
C CYS A 31 -7.95 -3.67 1.69
N GLU A 32 -7.15 -4.44 2.44
CA GLU A 32 -7.65 -5.47 3.37
C GLU A 32 -8.56 -4.90 4.45
N ASN A 33 -8.15 -3.78 5.06
CA ASN A 33 -8.93 -3.09 6.10
C ASN A 33 -10.28 -2.61 5.55
N ALA A 34 -10.31 -2.17 4.29
CA ALA A 34 -11.53 -1.81 3.57
C ALA A 34 -12.34 -3.01 3.03
N LYS A 35 -11.98 -4.25 3.41
CA LYS A 35 -12.67 -5.51 3.00
C LYS A 35 -12.66 -5.77 1.49
N VAL A 36 -11.69 -5.21 0.77
CA VAL A 36 -11.47 -5.43 -0.66
C VAL A 36 -10.03 -5.90 -0.93
N PRO A 37 -9.64 -7.08 -0.40
CA PRO A 37 -8.29 -7.59 -0.57
C PRO A 37 -7.97 -7.85 -2.05
N GLY A 38 -6.71 -7.67 -2.41
CA GLY A 38 -6.23 -7.93 -3.77
C GLY A 38 -4.72 -8.13 -3.78
N MET A 39 -4.24 -8.74 -4.86
CA MET A 39 -2.81 -8.86 -5.13
C MET A 39 -2.32 -7.60 -5.85
N THR A 40 -1.11 -7.14 -5.56
CA THR A 40 -0.52 -6.00 -6.26
C THR A 40 -0.45 -6.28 -7.76
N GLY A 41 -1.14 -5.47 -8.55
CA GLY A 41 -1.06 -5.48 -10.01
C GLY A 41 -0.13 -4.40 -10.55
N THR A 42 -0.16 -3.21 -9.95
CA THR A 42 0.73 -2.11 -10.30
C THR A 42 1.05 -1.29 -9.06
N LEU A 43 2.31 -0.88 -8.94
CA LEU A 43 2.79 0.04 -7.91
C LEU A 43 3.58 1.16 -8.59
N SER A 44 3.10 2.39 -8.45
CA SER A 44 3.77 3.59 -8.97
C SER A 44 4.20 4.46 -7.81
N ILE A 45 5.48 4.84 -7.77
CA ILE A 45 6.06 5.61 -6.66
C ILE A 45 6.72 6.87 -7.21
N ARG A 46 6.44 8.00 -6.56
CA ARG A 46 7.11 9.28 -6.79
C ARG A 46 7.98 9.59 -5.57
N TYR A 47 9.29 9.52 -5.73
CA TYR A 47 10.25 9.99 -4.73
C TYR A 47 10.43 11.50 -4.88
N ARG A 48 10.00 12.27 -3.87
CA ARG A 48 10.05 13.74 -3.87
C ARG A 48 11.37 14.26 -3.32
N GLN A 49 11.87 13.63 -2.27
CA GLN A 49 13.13 13.96 -1.61
C GLN A 49 13.69 12.73 -0.89
N GLY A 50 14.95 12.80 -0.46
CA GLY A 50 15.58 11.70 0.29
C GLY A 50 14.89 11.45 1.64
N THR A 51 14.58 10.19 1.92
CA THR A 51 14.06 9.77 3.23
C THR A 51 15.23 9.49 4.16
N LYS A 52 15.43 10.32 5.17
CA LYS A 52 16.47 10.10 6.19
C LYS A 52 16.21 8.79 6.95
N LEU A 53 17.29 8.11 7.33
CA LEU A 53 17.20 6.99 8.28
C LEU A 53 16.58 7.47 9.60
N GLY A 54 15.86 6.56 10.27
CA GLY A 54 15.22 6.79 11.55
C GLY A 54 13.70 6.70 11.49
N LYS A 55 13.02 7.52 12.29
CA LYS A 55 11.56 7.50 12.41
C LYS A 55 10.88 8.05 11.15
N VAL A 56 9.97 7.26 10.60
CA VAL A 56 9.11 7.64 9.46
C VAL A 56 7.64 7.44 9.82
N HIS A 57 6.77 8.25 9.22
CA HIS A 57 5.33 8.05 9.22
C HIS A 57 4.90 7.50 7.85
N VAL A 58 3.98 6.54 7.86
CA VAL A 58 3.42 5.93 6.66
C VAL A 58 1.91 5.96 6.80
N GLU A 59 1.25 6.59 5.85
CA GLU A 59 -0.20 6.63 5.78
C GLU A 59 -0.66 6.04 4.45
N ALA A 60 -1.70 5.22 4.47
CA ALA A 60 -2.25 4.58 3.29
C ALA A 60 -3.77 4.48 3.40
N TRP A 61 -4.46 4.71 2.30
CA TRP A 61 -5.92 4.67 2.23
C TRP A 61 -6.40 4.11 0.90
N LEU A 62 -7.58 3.50 0.94
CA LEU A 62 -8.31 3.14 -0.27
C LEU A 62 -8.83 4.43 -0.93
N ASP A 63 -8.55 4.61 -2.21
CA ASP A 63 -9.01 5.75 -3.01
C ASP A 63 -10.35 5.44 -3.69
N ARG A 64 -10.43 4.31 -4.41
CA ARG A 64 -11.65 3.88 -5.11
C ARG A 64 -11.61 2.40 -5.49
N ILE A 65 -12.77 1.87 -5.89
CA ILE A 65 -12.92 0.50 -6.38
C ILE A 65 -13.59 0.53 -7.75
N GLU A 66 -13.05 -0.21 -8.72
CA GLU A 66 -13.65 -0.38 -10.05
C GLU A 66 -13.64 -1.86 -10.43
N GLY A 67 -14.80 -2.51 -10.30
CA GLY A 67 -14.94 -3.95 -10.56
C GLY A 67 -14.02 -4.79 -9.67
N VAL A 68 -13.05 -5.46 -10.28
CA VAL A 68 -12.06 -6.32 -9.58
C VAL A 68 -10.80 -5.58 -9.15
N LYS A 69 -10.74 -4.25 -9.34
CA LYS A 69 -9.59 -3.40 -9.03
C LYS A 69 -9.89 -2.53 -7.81
N ALA A 70 -9.01 -2.55 -6.82
CA ALA A 70 -8.95 -1.57 -5.76
C ALA A 70 -7.76 -0.63 -6.02
N PHE A 71 -8.01 0.66 -5.99
CA PHE A 71 -6.99 1.70 -6.13
C PHE A 71 -6.73 2.28 -4.76
N ALA A 72 -5.47 2.31 -4.34
CA ALA A 72 -5.05 2.83 -3.05
C ALA A 72 -3.92 3.84 -3.23
N LYS A 73 -3.81 4.75 -2.26
CA LYS A 73 -2.77 5.78 -2.20
C LYS A 73 -2.07 5.74 -0.86
N ALA A 74 -0.80 6.14 -0.84
CA ALA A 74 0.00 6.18 0.36
C ALA A 74 1.09 7.25 0.28
N GLU A 75 1.53 7.71 1.45
CA GLU A 75 2.63 8.64 1.60
C GLU A 75 3.58 8.18 2.71
N VAL A 76 4.88 8.42 2.51
CA VAL A 76 5.91 8.30 3.55
C VAL A 76 6.43 9.69 3.85
N SER A 77 6.44 10.07 5.12
CA SER A 77 6.94 11.35 5.59
C SER A 77 7.88 11.22 6.79
N THR A 78 8.72 12.23 6.97
CA THR A 78 9.55 12.43 8.17
C THR A 78 9.15 13.75 8.84
N SER A 79 9.91 14.19 9.85
CA SER A 79 9.78 15.56 10.39
C SER A 79 9.95 16.65 9.34
N ASP A 80 10.62 16.33 8.23
CA ASP A 80 10.97 17.29 7.18
C ASP A 80 9.91 17.32 6.05
N GLY A 81 8.81 16.58 6.22
CA GLY A 81 7.69 16.51 5.29
C GLY A 81 7.64 15.22 4.46
N VAL A 82 6.82 15.22 3.41
CA VAL A 82 6.60 14.07 2.53
C VAL A 82 7.86 13.77 1.72
N CYS A 83 8.35 12.54 1.82
CA CYS A 83 9.54 12.08 1.11
C CYS A 83 9.18 11.32 -0.16
N ALA A 84 8.12 10.50 -0.12
CA ALA A 84 7.63 9.76 -1.27
C ALA A 84 6.11 9.54 -1.18
N GLU A 85 5.49 9.40 -2.35
CA GLU A 85 4.06 9.14 -2.53
C GLU A 85 3.91 7.90 -3.43
N ALA A 86 2.88 7.08 -3.21
CA ALA A 86 2.63 5.89 -3.99
C ALA A 86 1.15 5.73 -4.35
N GLU A 87 0.91 5.24 -5.56
CA GLU A 87 -0.39 4.76 -6.03
C GLU A 87 -0.29 3.26 -6.35
N GLY A 88 -1.23 2.48 -5.84
CA GLY A 88 -1.29 1.04 -6.05
C GLY A 88 -2.60 0.60 -6.67
N VAL A 89 -2.53 -0.35 -7.60
CA VAL A 89 -3.69 -1.06 -8.15
C VAL A 89 -3.64 -2.50 -7.66
N PHE A 90 -4.62 -2.90 -6.87
CA PHE A 90 -4.76 -4.23 -6.30
C PHE A 90 -5.86 -4.98 -7.03
N ILE A 91 -5.56 -6.20 -7.48
CA ILE A 91 -6.45 -7.01 -8.30
C ILE A 91 -6.97 -8.17 -7.46
N MET A 92 -8.29 -8.26 -7.37
CA MET A 92 -8.94 -9.41 -6.74
C MET A 92 -8.63 -10.69 -7.53
N PRO A 93 -8.01 -11.71 -6.89
CA PRO A 93 -7.69 -12.97 -7.54
C PRO A 93 -8.94 -13.66 -8.09
N LYS A 94 -8.80 -14.37 -9.21
CA LYS A 94 -9.94 -15.07 -9.85
C LYS A 94 -10.67 -16.01 -8.89
N TRP A 95 -9.93 -16.74 -8.06
CA TRP A 95 -10.48 -17.67 -7.08
C TRP A 95 -11.30 -16.97 -5.98
N ALA A 96 -10.97 -15.72 -5.64
CA ALA A 96 -11.67 -14.95 -4.60
C ALA A 96 -12.97 -14.31 -5.10
N ARG A 97 -13.14 -14.17 -6.42
CA ARG A 97 -14.32 -13.53 -7.01
C ARG A 97 -15.60 -14.33 -6.79
N GLY A 98 -15.53 -15.66 -6.82
CA GLY A 98 -16.68 -16.53 -6.55
C GLY A 98 -17.15 -16.49 -5.10
N LEU A 99 -16.20 -16.37 -4.16
CA LEU A 99 -16.47 -16.34 -2.70
C LEU A 99 -17.25 -15.08 -2.27
N LEU A 100 -17.10 -13.97 -2.99
CA LEU A 100 -17.91 -12.76 -2.73
C LEU A 100 -19.35 -12.93 -3.17
N THR A 101 -19.59 -13.62 -4.28
CA THR A 101 -20.94 -13.92 -4.76
C THR A 101 -21.66 -14.84 -3.77
N GLU A 102 -20.99 -15.89 -3.28
CA GLU A 102 -21.54 -16.79 -2.27
C GLU A 102 -21.84 -16.07 -0.94
N LYS A 103 -20.95 -15.18 -0.50
CA LYS A 103 -21.15 -14.40 0.73
C LYS A 103 -22.31 -13.41 0.60
N LEU A 104 -22.45 -12.74 -0.54
CA LEU A 104 -23.58 -11.85 -0.84
C LEU A 104 -24.91 -12.61 -0.90
N LEU A 105 -24.94 -13.78 -1.53
CA LEU A 105 -26.15 -14.62 -1.62
C LEU A 105 -26.54 -15.24 -0.27
N GLY A 106 -25.55 -15.64 0.54
CA GLY A 106 -25.79 -16.19 1.88
C GLY A 106 -26.33 -15.19 2.89
N THR A 107 -26.18 -13.88 2.66
CA THR A 107 -26.70 -12.84 3.58
C THR A 107 -28.17 -12.47 3.32
N ILE A 108 -28.76 -12.93 2.21
CA ILE A 108 -30.17 -12.66 1.85
C ILE A 108 -31.08 -13.84 2.30
N GLY A 109 -30.50 -14.93 2.80
CA GLY A 109 -31.21 -16.17 3.14
C GLY A 109 -31.54 -16.38 4.63
N ASP A 110 -31.17 -15.45 5.51
CA ASP A 110 -31.41 -15.51 6.97
C ASP A 110 -32.42 -14.44 7.42
#